data_AF-A0A919DP59-F1
#
_entry.id   AF-A0A919DP59-F1
#
_cell.length_a   1.000
_cell.length_b   1.000
_cell.length_c   1.000
_cell.angle_alpha   90.00
_cell.angle_beta   90.00
_cell.angle_gamma   90.00
#
_symmetry.space_group_name_H-M   'P 1'
#
loop_
_entity.id
_entity.type
_entity.pdbx_description
1 polymer ?
#
loop_
_entity_poly.entity_id
_entity_poly.type
_entity_poly.pdbx_seq_one_letter_code
_entity_poly.pdbx_strand_id
1 'polypeptide(L)'
;MLTAMIQRPQDLPHPHARPGPRRPVAALTAVCALVVLGAAPDAVARAVPQESAADRAYRDFLDRGADAKVMTVAHRGQWREAPENSLAAVRAAFADGAELVEVDVRLTKDRVPVLMHDATVDRTTDGKGRVADLTLAELGRLRLRKGLGGAQAPLTGQRVPTLADVMRVAKRRGLVNLDKAWDAREEAWRVLTATGTVRNGLFKSAAPVDEVRAFLAGHRGALYAHTLDDDNRGAVEEFGPDQPLAYEVGFDKTDDAVADPAFLGRLRSTGRVWINSMEDDLAAGHTDEASLIDPARGWGALLRTYRANVIQTDDVEALEEYLATGRAGAVPRGAVRVQGEAYAEGGEGVAYHDTDADNRGDGPGRPGEGVDVCDHDGAIAVCWMRGSEWLTYQVDVARPGRYTVAARVSSPYSPAGSYRIALGRGAPSGPVAVGITTAHRAYELQRSRVTLRLPRGRHTLRLSLDEGAFQNWNLDYLQLEPRWRPVRRADGPSVADASPAPPKGP
;
A
#
# COMPACT_ATOMS: atom_id res chain seq x y z
N MET A 1 6.01 54.50 -4.03
CA MET A 1 4.97 55.51 -3.74
C MET A 1 3.83 54.78 -3.04
N LEU A 2 3.87 54.50 -1.74
CA LEU A 2 3.78 55.38 -0.55
C LEU A 2 2.57 56.32 -0.58
N THR A 3 1.57 56.02 0.28
CA THR A 3 0.62 56.88 1.05
C THR A 3 -0.44 55.90 1.59
N ALA A 4 -0.48 55.39 2.83
CA ALA A 4 -0.36 55.94 4.20
C ALA A 4 -1.53 56.86 4.63
N MET A 5 -2.25 56.40 5.67
CA MET A 5 -2.73 57.14 6.87
C MET A 5 -4.25 57.04 7.16
N ILE A 6 -4.69 56.35 8.25
CA ILE A 6 -4.95 56.83 9.65
C ILE A 6 -6.45 57.29 9.78
N GLN A 7 -7.31 57.04 10.79
CA GLN A 7 -7.22 56.77 12.24
C GLN A 7 -8.57 56.18 12.78
N ARG A 8 -8.52 55.45 13.91
CA ARG A 8 -9.60 55.25 14.94
C ARG A 8 -9.76 56.55 15.79
N PRO A 9 -10.67 56.76 16.81
CA PRO A 9 -11.09 55.77 17.84
C PRO A 9 -12.37 56.00 18.75
N GLN A 10 -12.61 55.02 19.67
CA GLN A 10 -13.34 54.94 20.99
C GLN A 10 -14.86 55.30 21.06
N ASP A 11 -15.75 54.76 21.92
CA ASP A 11 -15.73 54.48 23.39
C ASP A 11 -16.97 53.64 23.87
N LEU A 12 -16.91 53.08 25.10
CA LEU A 12 -17.98 52.42 25.94
C LEU A 12 -18.35 53.36 27.12
N PRO A 13 -19.51 53.27 27.87
CA PRO A 13 -19.90 52.13 28.75
C PRO A 13 -21.43 51.92 29.12
N HIS A 14 -21.70 50.86 29.92
CA HIS A 14 -22.95 50.39 30.61
C HIS A 14 -23.63 51.42 31.56
N PRO A 15 -24.84 51.24 32.23
CA PRO A 15 -25.50 50.01 32.78
C PRO A 15 -27.07 49.98 32.88
N HIS A 16 -27.68 48.90 33.43
CA HIS A 16 -28.77 48.88 34.46
C HIS A 16 -29.50 47.51 34.61
N ALA A 17 -29.90 47.20 35.86
CA ALA A 17 -30.56 45.98 36.35
C ALA A 17 -31.95 46.28 36.95
N ARG A 18 -32.86 45.27 37.15
CA ARG A 18 -33.87 45.09 38.27
C ARG A 18 -35.01 44.03 37.98
N PRO A 19 -35.90 43.58 38.93
CA PRO A 19 -35.87 42.21 39.52
C PRO A 19 -37.24 41.44 39.73
N GLY A 20 -37.18 40.21 40.30
CA GLY A 20 -38.21 39.53 41.15
C GLY A 20 -39.16 38.49 40.50
N PRO A 21 -39.82 37.53 41.23
CA PRO A 21 -40.07 37.44 42.69
C PRO A 21 -39.74 36.09 43.40
N ARG A 22 -40.07 36.03 44.70
CA ARG A 22 -39.70 35.08 45.80
C ARG A 22 -40.69 33.90 45.99
N ARG A 23 -40.29 32.70 46.48
CA ARG A 23 -40.44 32.09 47.86
C ARG A 23 -40.58 30.53 47.72
N PRO A 24 -40.49 29.65 48.75
CA PRO A 24 -40.19 29.84 50.18
C PRO A 24 -39.05 28.94 50.75
N VAL A 25 -38.81 29.13 52.04
CA VAL A 25 -37.81 28.52 52.94
C VAL A 25 -38.25 27.11 53.40
N ALA A 26 -37.32 26.16 53.47
CA ALA A 26 -37.46 24.91 54.23
C ALA A 26 -36.15 24.59 54.97
N ALA A 27 -36.32 23.96 56.14
CA ALA A 27 -35.49 24.07 57.31
C ALA A 27 -34.18 23.25 57.31
N LEU A 28 -33.26 23.73 58.13
CA LEU A 28 -31.93 23.23 58.44
C LEU A 28 -32.02 21.99 59.37
N THR A 29 -31.43 20.86 58.97
CA THR A 29 -31.01 19.81 59.89
C THR A 29 -29.55 19.50 59.60
N ALA A 30 -28.65 20.03 60.43
CA ALA A 30 -27.22 19.80 60.33
C ALA A 30 -26.86 18.43 60.93
N VAL A 31 -26.30 17.54 60.11
CA VAL A 31 -25.52 16.38 60.58
C VAL A 31 -24.05 16.74 60.41
N CYS A 32 -23.36 16.96 61.53
CA CYS A 32 -21.92 17.13 61.57
C CYS A 32 -21.24 15.81 61.20
N ALA A 33 -20.72 15.72 59.98
CA ALA A 33 -19.69 14.75 59.63
C ALA A 33 -18.32 15.41 59.77
N LEU A 34 -17.50 14.86 60.67
CA LEU A 34 -16.11 15.23 60.89
C LEU A 34 -15.33 15.08 59.56
N VAL A 35 -14.92 16.20 58.95
CA VAL A 35 -13.94 16.17 57.86
C VAL A 35 -12.56 16.10 58.49
N VAL A 36 -11.96 14.91 58.47
CA VAL A 36 -10.52 14.77 58.69
C VAL A 36 -9.85 15.33 57.43
N LEU A 37 -9.21 16.51 57.56
CA LEU A 37 -8.29 17.06 56.57
C LEU A 37 -7.05 16.17 56.51
N GLY A 38 -7.14 15.07 55.77
CA GLY A 38 -5.98 14.36 55.26
C GLY A 38 -5.44 15.13 54.07
N ALA A 39 -4.26 15.73 54.20
CA ALA A 39 -3.51 16.23 53.06
C ALA A 39 -3.20 15.05 52.12
N ALA A 40 -3.97 14.91 51.05
CA ALA A 40 -3.60 14.02 49.96
C ALA A 40 -2.36 14.62 49.28
N PRO A 41 -1.25 13.87 49.12
CA PRO A 41 -0.18 14.34 48.27
C PRO A 41 -0.72 14.48 46.84
N ASP A 42 -0.44 15.61 46.20
CA ASP A 42 -0.64 15.84 44.78
C ASP A 42 0.19 14.82 43.98
N ALA A 43 -0.32 13.60 43.87
CA ALA A 43 0.16 12.62 42.93
C ALA A 43 -0.39 13.05 41.57
N VAL A 44 0.36 13.89 40.87
CA VAL A 44 0.29 13.96 39.41
C VAL A 44 0.56 12.54 38.93
N ALA A 45 -0.50 11.78 38.66
CA ALA A 45 -0.41 10.48 38.04
C ALA A 45 0.29 10.69 36.70
N ARG A 46 1.59 10.41 36.64
CA ARG A 46 2.33 10.38 35.38
C ARG A 46 1.62 9.33 34.55
N ALA A 47 0.92 9.76 33.50
CA ALA A 47 0.35 8.86 32.51
C ALA A 47 1.48 7.95 32.03
N VAL A 48 1.34 6.64 32.27
CA VAL A 48 2.28 5.66 31.74
C VAL A 48 2.28 5.86 30.22
N PRO A 49 3.43 6.14 29.58
CA PRO A 49 3.46 6.36 28.14
C PRO A 49 2.88 5.14 27.43
N GLN A 50 1.80 5.35 26.67
CA GLN A 50 1.21 4.28 25.88
C GLN A 50 2.23 3.81 24.84
N GLU A 51 2.42 2.49 24.78
CA GLU A 51 3.29 1.81 23.81
C GLU A 51 2.92 2.25 22.39
N SER A 52 3.92 2.75 21.65
CA SER A 52 3.72 3.18 20.26
C SER A 52 3.67 1.98 19.30
N ALA A 53 3.20 2.21 18.07
CA ALA A 53 3.28 1.17 17.04
C ALA A 53 4.73 0.81 16.70
N ALA A 54 5.66 1.77 16.78
CA ALA A 54 7.09 1.51 16.65
C ALA A 54 7.64 0.62 17.77
N ASP A 55 7.19 0.80 19.02
CA ASP A 55 7.64 -0.05 20.14
C ASP A 55 7.16 -1.49 19.96
N ARG A 56 5.92 -1.68 19.48
CA ARG A 56 5.38 -3.01 19.12
C ARG A 56 6.14 -3.64 17.97
N ALA A 57 6.29 -2.93 16.86
CA ALA A 57 7.04 -3.42 15.70
C ALA A 57 8.48 -3.81 16.06
N TYR A 58 9.16 -3.03 16.90
CA TYR A 58 10.49 -3.37 17.41
C TYR A 58 10.48 -4.67 18.23
N ARG A 59 9.56 -4.77 19.20
CA ARG A 59 9.44 -5.96 20.06
C ARG A 59 9.13 -7.20 19.24
N ASP A 60 8.16 -7.08 18.34
CA ASP A 60 7.75 -8.16 17.45
C ASP A 60 8.94 -8.55 16.56
N PHE A 61 9.66 -7.60 15.95
CA PHE A 61 10.82 -7.91 15.10
C PHE A 61 11.94 -8.65 15.85
N LEU A 62 12.13 -8.41 17.14
CA LEU A 62 13.09 -9.15 17.97
C LEU A 62 12.59 -10.55 18.39
N ASP A 63 11.30 -10.83 18.27
CA ASP A 63 10.75 -12.15 18.56
C ASP A 63 11.14 -13.15 17.46
N ARG A 64 11.81 -14.23 17.88
CA ARG A 64 12.27 -15.34 17.03
C ARG A 64 11.59 -16.65 17.42
N GLY A 65 10.54 -16.58 18.24
CA GLY A 65 9.79 -17.75 18.68
C GLY A 65 9.12 -18.49 17.52
N ALA A 66 8.78 -19.76 17.76
CA ALA A 66 8.05 -20.58 16.80
C ALA A 66 6.68 -19.96 16.42
N ASP A 67 6.09 -19.18 17.33
CA ASP A 67 4.80 -18.49 17.17
C ASP A 67 4.97 -16.99 16.88
N ALA A 68 6.18 -16.54 16.53
CA ALA A 68 6.45 -15.15 16.23
C ALA A 68 5.52 -14.65 15.10
N LYS A 69 4.97 -13.45 15.29
CA LYS A 69 4.10 -12.80 14.31
C LYS A 69 4.81 -12.67 12.95
N VAL A 70 4.08 -12.95 11.87
CA VAL A 70 4.46 -12.60 10.49
C VAL A 70 4.41 -11.09 10.35
N MET A 71 5.49 -10.48 9.89
CA MET A 71 5.59 -9.03 9.74
C MET A 71 5.50 -8.61 8.28
N THR A 72 4.88 -7.47 8.04
CA THR A 72 4.71 -6.88 6.71
C THR A 72 5.68 -5.73 6.51
N VAL A 73 6.36 -5.73 5.36
CA VAL A 73 7.25 -4.66 4.91
C VAL A 73 6.69 -4.04 3.65
N ALA A 74 6.37 -2.75 3.69
CA ALA A 74 5.94 -2.02 2.49
C ALA A 74 7.17 -1.61 1.65
N HIS A 75 7.33 -2.17 0.46
CA HIS A 75 8.43 -1.86 -0.46
C HIS A 75 8.29 -0.42 -0.99
N ARG A 76 9.29 0.43 -0.74
CA ARG A 76 9.28 1.87 -1.07
C ARG A 76 8.09 2.65 -0.51
N GLY A 77 7.44 2.13 0.53
CA GLY A 77 6.16 2.61 1.06
C GLY A 77 4.95 2.24 0.18
N GLN A 78 3.76 2.74 0.51
CA GLN A 78 2.54 2.44 -0.22
C GLN A 78 2.47 3.24 -1.55
N TRP A 79 3.23 2.81 -2.55
CA TRP A 79 3.37 3.52 -3.82
C TRP A 79 2.12 3.39 -4.71
N ARG A 80 1.23 2.43 -4.44
CA ARG A 80 -0.06 2.32 -5.13
C ARG A 80 -0.97 3.53 -4.84
N GLU A 81 -0.76 4.22 -3.72
CA GLU A 81 -1.53 5.41 -3.33
C GLU A 81 -0.79 6.75 -3.51
N ALA A 82 0.53 6.74 -3.37
CA ALA A 82 1.38 7.92 -3.36
C ALA A 82 2.66 7.69 -4.17
N PRO A 83 3.46 8.73 -4.51
CA PRO A 83 4.77 8.48 -5.13
C PRO A 83 5.63 7.53 -4.29
N GLU A 84 6.31 6.58 -4.93
CA GLU A 84 7.30 5.73 -4.25
C GLU A 84 8.31 6.59 -3.46
N ASN A 85 8.81 6.07 -2.35
CA ASN A 85 9.86 6.74 -1.57
C ASN A 85 9.48 8.15 -1.08
N SER A 86 8.18 8.42 -0.89
CA SER A 86 7.66 9.71 -0.41
C SER A 86 7.16 9.65 1.03
N LEU A 87 7.08 10.81 1.70
CA LEU A 87 6.48 10.87 3.04
C LEU A 87 4.99 10.50 3.06
N ALA A 88 4.29 10.58 1.93
CA ALA A 88 2.91 10.12 1.83
C ALA A 88 2.85 8.59 1.76
N ALA A 89 3.66 7.97 0.90
CA ALA A 89 3.75 6.51 0.78
C ALA A 89 4.15 5.86 2.11
N VAL A 90 5.13 6.43 2.83
CA VAL A 90 5.52 5.95 4.17
C VAL A 90 4.38 6.06 5.18
N ARG A 91 3.59 7.14 5.16
CA ARG A 91 2.45 7.29 6.08
C ARG A 91 1.31 6.34 5.76
N ALA A 92 0.99 6.18 4.48
CA ALA A 92 -0.04 5.28 4.00
C ALA A 92 0.30 3.83 4.36
N ALA A 93 1.53 3.38 4.09
CA ALA A 93 1.97 2.03 4.47
C ALA A 93 1.75 1.69 5.96
N PHE A 94 2.13 2.60 6.87
CA PHE A 94 1.87 2.40 8.31
C PHE A 94 0.37 2.47 8.67
N ALA A 95 -0.43 3.22 7.90
CA ALA A 95 -1.88 3.28 8.10
C ALA A 95 -2.58 1.99 7.64
N ASP A 96 -2.04 1.35 6.60
CA ASP A 96 -2.57 0.13 6.00
C ASP A 96 -2.19 -1.13 6.79
N GLY A 97 -1.20 -1.04 7.68
CA GLY A 97 -0.89 -2.07 8.68
C GLY A 97 0.57 -2.50 8.71
N ALA A 98 1.41 -2.10 7.75
CA ALA A 98 2.80 -2.51 7.69
C ALA A 98 3.57 -2.14 8.97
N GLU A 99 4.33 -3.09 9.54
CA GLU A 99 5.21 -2.81 10.68
C GLU A 99 6.53 -2.18 10.27
N LEU A 100 7.00 -2.50 9.07
CA LEU A 100 8.20 -1.95 8.46
C LEU A 100 7.82 -1.23 7.16
N VAL A 101 8.54 -0.17 6.86
CA VAL A 101 8.59 0.40 5.51
C VAL A 101 10.01 0.31 5.00
N GLU A 102 10.20 -0.30 3.84
CA GLU A 102 11.48 -0.26 3.14
C GLU A 102 11.59 1.07 2.39
N VAL A 103 12.77 1.68 2.44
CA VAL A 103 13.08 2.91 1.73
C VAL A 103 14.48 2.86 1.13
N ASP A 104 14.61 3.42 -0.08
CA ASP A 104 15.85 3.47 -0.81
C ASP A 104 16.66 4.71 -0.47
N VAL A 105 17.89 4.54 0.05
CA VAL A 105 18.73 5.67 0.43
C VAL A 105 19.78 5.95 -0.63
N ARG A 106 19.85 7.22 -1.06
CA ARG A 106 20.95 7.76 -1.88
C ARG A 106 21.51 9.01 -1.24
N LEU A 107 22.72 9.37 -1.64
CA LEU A 107 23.40 10.55 -1.14
C LEU A 107 23.43 11.65 -2.20
N THR A 108 23.06 12.85 -1.76
CA THR A 108 23.21 14.07 -2.55
C THR A 108 24.68 14.44 -2.71
N LYS A 109 24.96 15.42 -3.57
CA LYS A 109 26.30 16.02 -3.75
C LYS A 109 26.91 16.52 -2.43
N ASP A 110 26.08 17.09 -1.56
CA ASP A 110 26.43 17.57 -0.22
C ASP A 110 26.28 16.48 0.87
N ARG A 111 26.24 15.20 0.48
CA ARG A 111 26.23 14.00 1.33
C ARG A 111 25.09 13.93 2.33
N VAL A 112 23.92 14.45 1.95
CA VAL A 112 22.68 14.27 2.72
C VAL A 112 21.97 13.01 2.23
N PRO A 113 21.57 12.10 3.14
CA PRO A 113 20.72 10.96 2.78
C PRO A 113 19.32 11.41 2.37
N VAL A 114 18.93 11.04 1.16
CA VAL A 114 17.60 11.28 0.58
C VAL A 114 16.99 9.96 0.11
N LEU A 115 15.67 9.94 0.00
CA LEU A 115 14.95 8.79 -0.53
C LEU A 115 14.89 8.84 -2.05
N MET A 116 15.51 7.86 -2.71
CA MET A 116 15.48 7.68 -4.16
C MET A 116 15.98 6.28 -4.51
N HIS A 117 15.19 5.50 -5.24
CA HIS A 117 15.61 4.20 -5.74
C HIS A 117 16.75 4.33 -6.77
N ASP A 118 16.46 5.07 -7.84
CA ASP A 118 17.31 5.20 -9.00
C ASP A 118 18.56 6.03 -8.70
N ALA A 119 19.62 5.83 -9.49
CA ALA A 119 20.80 6.70 -9.44
C ALA A 119 20.51 8.12 -9.96
N THR A 120 19.41 8.30 -10.70
CA THR A 120 18.97 9.55 -11.33
C THR A 120 17.57 9.94 -10.88
N VAL A 121 17.24 11.23 -10.93
CA VAL A 121 15.92 11.74 -10.55
C VAL A 121 14.86 11.64 -11.66
N ASP A 122 15.29 11.30 -12.89
CA ASP A 122 14.51 11.44 -14.13
C ASP A 122 13.17 10.70 -14.11
N ARG A 123 13.13 9.45 -13.62
CA ARG A 123 11.93 8.61 -13.65
C ARG A 123 10.85 9.14 -12.71
N THR A 124 11.23 9.50 -11.49
CA THR A 124 10.27 9.76 -10.40
C THR A 124 10.04 11.25 -10.15
N THR A 125 10.71 12.15 -10.86
CA THR A 125 10.57 13.60 -10.66
C THR A 125 10.38 14.41 -11.96
N ASP A 126 10.19 15.72 -11.82
CA ASP A 126 10.29 16.71 -12.91
C ASP A 126 11.72 17.17 -13.22
N GLY A 127 12.74 16.65 -12.53
CA GLY A 127 14.15 16.97 -12.74
C GLY A 127 14.87 16.00 -13.68
N LYS A 128 16.17 16.23 -13.86
CA LYS A 128 17.09 15.36 -14.59
C LYS A 128 18.46 15.28 -13.92
N GLY A 129 19.15 14.16 -14.09
CA GLY A 129 20.55 13.98 -13.67
C GLY A 129 20.70 13.08 -12.45
N ARG A 130 21.96 12.79 -12.11
CA ARG A 130 22.30 11.88 -11.00
C ARG A 130 22.05 12.55 -9.65
N VAL A 131 21.53 11.79 -8.69
CA VAL A 131 21.32 12.26 -7.31
C VAL A 131 22.63 12.78 -6.71
N ALA A 132 23.74 12.08 -6.96
CA ALA A 132 25.06 12.44 -6.46
C ALA A 132 25.63 13.75 -7.05
N ASP A 133 25.06 14.27 -8.13
CA ASP A 133 25.48 15.54 -8.75
C ASP A 133 24.64 16.74 -8.29
N LEU A 134 23.54 16.50 -7.55
CA LEU A 134 22.61 17.52 -7.09
C LEU A 134 22.71 17.73 -5.57
N THR A 135 22.69 18.99 -5.13
CA THR A 135 22.61 19.33 -3.70
C THR A 135 21.21 19.07 -3.15
N LEU A 136 21.09 18.96 -1.82
CA LEU A 136 19.78 18.85 -1.18
C LEU A 136 18.85 20.03 -1.56
N ALA A 137 19.40 21.24 -1.68
CA ALA A 137 18.62 22.41 -2.04
C ALA A 137 18.06 22.35 -3.47
N GLU A 138 18.80 21.74 -4.41
CA GLU A 138 18.35 21.51 -5.79
C GLU A 138 17.30 20.39 -5.83
N LEU A 139 17.58 19.25 -5.21
CA LEU A 139 16.63 18.12 -5.12
C LEU A 139 15.34 18.49 -4.42
N GLY A 140 15.45 19.28 -3.35
CA GLY A 140 14.31 19.78 -2.58
C GLY A 140 13.38 20.66 -3.42
N ARG A 141 13.77 21.13 -4.61
CA ARG A 141 12.90 21.89 -5.52
C ARG A 141 12.01 21.00 -6.38
N LEU A 142 12.44 19.77 -6.65
CA LEU A 142 11.77 18.84 -7.56
C LEU A 142 10.41 18.36 -7.00
N ARG A 143 9.52 17.98 -7.90
CA ARG A 143 8.21 17.39 -7.63
C ARG A 143 8.23 15.92 -7.99
N LEU A 144 7.74 15.08 -7.09
CA LEU A 144 7.60 13.65 -7.34
C LEU A 144 6.40 13.36 -8.24
N ARG A 145 6.53 12.36 -9.12
CA ARG A 145 5.47 11.82 -9.97
C ARG A 145 4.68 10.74 -9.23
N LYS A 146 3.40 10.55 -9.58
CA LYS A 146 2.53 9.51 -8.98
C LYS A 146 3.19 8.13 -9.11
N GLY A 147 2.95 7.26 -8.12
CA GLY A 147 3.26 5.83 -8.18
C GLY A 147 4.73 5.57 -8.46
N LEU A 148 4.98 4.72 -9.45
CA LEU A 148 6.33 4.35 -9.90
C LEU A 148 6.95 5.37 -10.87
N GLY A 149 6.33 6.54 -11.05
CA GLY A 149 6.81 7.58 -11.94
C GLY A 149 6.70 7.21 -13.43
N GLY A 150 7.65 7.69 -14.24
CA GLY A 150 7.64 7.59 -15.69
C GLY A 150 7.30 8.91 -16.38
N ALA A 151 7.67 9.02 -17.66
CA ALA A 151 7.63 10.30 -18.38
C ALA A 151 6.24 10.96 -18.42
N GLN A 152 5.18 10.16 -18.48
CA GLN A 152 3.78 10.62 -18.53
C GLN A 152 3.05 10.56 -17.19
N ALA A 153 3.70 10.06 -16.12
CA ALA A 153 3.08 10.03 -14.80
C ALA A 153 2.83 11.47 -14.28
N PRO A 154 1.63 11.77 -13.76
CA PRO A 154 1.29 13.10 -13.26
C PRO A 154 2.23 13.54 -12.14
N LEU A 155 2.59 14.83 -12.13
CA LEU A 155 3.29 15.43 -11.01
C LEU A 155 2.35 15.57 -9.82
N THR A 156 2.89 15.32 -8.63
CA THR A 156 2.19 15.47 -7.36
C THR A 156 2.71 16.70 -6.60
N GLY A 157 2.06 17.06 -5.49
CA GLY A 157 2.57 18.09 -4.58
C GLY A 157 3.75 17.65 -3.70
N GLN A 158 4.15 16.37 -3.76
CA GLN A 158 5.23 15.82 -2.93
C GLN A 158 6.62 16.24 -3.45
N ARG A 159 7.59 16.31 -2.54
CA ARG A 159 9.01 16.57 -2.82
C ARG A 159 9.84 15.36 -2.41
N VAL A 160 11.05 15.25 -2.95
CA VAL A 160 12.05 14.26 -2.52
C VAL A 160 12.35 14.47 -1.03
N PRO A 161 12.08 13.48 -0.14
CA PRO A 161 12.32 13.67 1.28
C PRO A 161 13.75 13.27 1.67
N THR A 162 14.24 13.86 2.77
CA THR A 162 15.45 13.36 3.42
C THR A 162 15.14 12.11 4.24
N LEU A 163 16.15 11.28 4.52
CA LEU A 163 16.01 10.19 5.49
C LEU A 163 15.57 10.72 6.86
N ALA A 164 16.05 11.90 7.26
CA ALA A 164 15.66 12.51 8.53
C ALA A 164 14.16 12.82 8.61
N ASP A 165 13.54 13.23 7.49
CA ASP A 165 12.10 13.45 7.43
C ASP A 165 11.32 12.15 7.63
N VAL A 166 11.77 11.07 6.99
CA VAL A 166 11.17 9.73 7.10
C VAL A 166 11.31 9.19 8.52
N MET A 167 12.50 9.30 9.12
CA MET A 167 12.71 8.83 10.49
C MET A 167 11.84 9.57 11.50
N ARG A 168 11.59 10.87 11.30
CA ARG A 168 10.62 11.63 12.14
C ARG A 168 9.18 11.13 11.97
N VAL A 169 8.80 10.69 10.76
CA VAL A 169 7.49 10.05 10.52
C VAL A 169 7.42 8.68 11.20
N ALA A 170 8.46 7.86 11.07
CA ALA A 170 8.48 6.49 11.56
C ALA A 170 8.60 6.39 13.09
N LYS A 171 9.17 7.40 13.77
CA LYS A 171 9.52 7.40 15.20
C LYS A 171 8.49 6.78 16.16
N ARG A 172 7.20 6.94 15.89
CA ARG A 172 6.10 6.34 16.69
C ARG A 172 5.20 5.39 15.90
N ARG A 173 5.50 5.13 14.64
CA ARG A 173 4.64 4.39 13.69
C ARG A 173 5.16 2.99 13.38
N GLY A 174 6.47 2.81 13.24
CA GLY A 174 7.03 1.50 12.92
C GLY A 174 8.54 1.54 12.70
N LEU A 175 9.04 0.49 12.08
CA LEU A 175 10.44 0.32 11.70
C LEU A 175 10.66 0.79 10.25
N VAL A 176 11.91 1.07 9.89
CA VAL A 176 12.33 1.48 8.55
C VAL A 176 13.50 0.62 8.11
N ASN A 177 13.30 -0.20 7.07
CA ASN A 177 14.39 -0.91 6.42
C ASN A 177 15.10 0.02 5.43
N LEU A 178 16.42 0.11 5.54
CA LEU A 178 17.24 1.05 4.79
C LEU A 178 17.94 0.29 3.65
N ASP A 179 17.32 0.26 2.47
CA ASP A 179 17.94 -0.32 1.29
C ASP A 179 18.89 0.68 0.60
N LYS A 180 19.88 0.15 -0.12
CA LYS A 180 20.94 0.92 -0.81
C LYS A 180 21.74 1.84 0.11
N ALA A 181 21.57 1.67 1.42
CA ALA A 181 22.14 2.52 2.45
C ALA A 181 23.49 2.02 2.97
N TRP A 182 23.98 0.84 2.56
CA TRP A 182 25.19 0.25 3.16
C TRP A 182 26.44 1.11 2.91
N ASP A 183 26.61 1.65 1.71
CA ASP A 183 27.70 2.60 1.40
C ASP A 183 27.51 3.96 2.08
N ALA A 184 26.28 4.27 2.49
CA ALA A 184 25.88 5.49 3.19
C ALA A 184 25.62 5.26 4.69
N ARG A 185 26.07 4.12 5.24
CA ARG A 185 25.64 3.65 6.57
C ARG A 185 26.05 4.59 7.70
N GLU A 186 27.17 5.27 7.54
CA GLU A 186 27.66 6.28 8.48
C GLU A 186 26.81 7.56 8.46
N GLU A 187 26.38 8.01 7.28
CA GLU A 187 25.40 9.10 7.16
C GLU A 187 24.04 8.71 7.74
N ALA A 188 23.56 7.51 7.41
CA ALA A 188 22.31 7.00 7.94
C ALA A 188 22.37 6.87 9.47
N TRP A 189 23.45 6.31 10.03
CA TRP A 189 23.65 6.23 11.47
C TRP A 189 23.60 7.60 12.16
N ARG A 190 24.26 8.61 11.58
CA ARG A 190 24.19 10.00 12.08
C ARG A 190 22.77 10.53 12.08
N VAL A 191 21.99 10.28 11.02
CA VAL A 191 20.58 10.65 10.95
C VAL A 191 19.79 9.97 12.07
N LEU A 192 19.89 8.64 12.18
CA LEU A 192 19.17 7.83 13.17
C LEU A 192 19.45 8.29 14.61
N THR A 193 20.71 8.61 14.91
CA THR A 193 21.12 9.14 16.21
C THR A 193 20.52 10.53 16.45
N ALA A 194 20.65 11.44 15.48
CA ALA A 194 20.16 12.81 15.58
C ALA A 194 18.63 12.88 15.71
N THR A 195 17.89 11.97 15.09
CA THR A 195 16.41 11.90 15.20
C THR A 195 15.95 11.11 16.42
N GLY A 196 16.86 10.41 17.11
CA GLY A 196 16.53 9.52 18.23
C GLY A 196 15.67 8.33 17.78
N THR A 197 16.06 7.71 16.67
CA THR A 197 15.33 6.63 15.99
C THR A 197 16.25 5.45 15.62
N VAL A 198 17.35 5.27 16.36
CA VAL A 198 18.24 4.10 16.19
C VAL A 198 17.45 2.79 16.26
N ARG A 199 16.48 2.70 17.17
CA ARG A 199 15.58 1.53 17.31
C ARG A 199 14.55 1.38 16.19
N ASN A 200 14.40 2.38 15.31
CA ASN A 200 13.50 2.28 14.16
C ASN A 200 14.25 1.81 12.90
N GLY A 201 15.52 2.17 12.75
CA GLY A 201 16.27 1.91 11.53
C GLY A 201 16.90 0.53 11.49
N LEU A 202 16.59 -0.23 10.44
CA LEU A 202 17.14 -1.55 10.13
C LEU A 202 18.08 -1.42 8.94
N PHE A 203 19.39 -1.57 9.18
CA PHE A 203 20.39 -1.66 8.12
C PHE A 203 20.28 -3.01 7.42
N LYS A 204 20.56 -3.01 6.12
CA LYS A 204 20.55 -4.21 5.28
C LYS A 204 21.74 -4.22 4.34
N SER A 205 22.36 -5.39 4.16
CA SER A 205 23.35 -5.62 3.10
C SER A 205 23.66 -7.11 2.90
N ALA A 206 24.35 -7.40 1.80
CA ALA A 206 25.08 -8.66 1.55
C ALA A 206 26.60 -8.49 1.79
N ALA A 207 27.03 -7.49 2.56
CA ALA A 207 28.44 -7.19 2.76
C ALA A 207 29.18 -8.29 3.53
N PRO A 208 30.51 -8.42 3.38
CA PRO A 208 31.32 -9.37 4.13
C PRO A 208 31.06 -9.33 5.64
N VAL A 209 31.04 -10.49 6.29
CA VAL A 209 30.66 -10.63 7.70
C VAL A 209 31.56 -9.84 8.65
N ASP A 210 32.86 -9.73 8.35
CA ASP A 210 33.82 -8.96 9.12
C ASP A 210 33.55 -7.45 9.04
N GLU A 211 33.17 -6.93 7.87
CA GLU A 211 32.73 -5.54 7.68
C GLU A 211 31.47 -5.25 8.49
N VAL A 212 30.48 -6.14 8.42
CA VAL A 212 29.23 -6.02 9.21
C VAL A 212 29.53 -6.03 10.70
N ARG A 213 30.37 -6.95 11.18
CA ARG A 213 30.79 -7.02 12.59
C ARG A 213 31.49 -5.75 13.04
N ALA A 214 32.40 -5.22 12.22
CA ALA A 214 33.10 -3.97 12.53
C ALA A 214 32.11 -2.80 12.67
N PHE A 215 31.14 -2.70 11.76
CA PHE A 215 30.08 -1.70 11.84
C PHE A 215 29.25 -1.85 13.12
N LEU A 216 28.75 -3.05 13.42
CA LEU A 216 27.91 -3.29 14.60
C LEU A 216 28.66 -3.09 15.93
N ALA A 217 29.96 -3.40 15.97
CA ALA A 217 30.80 -3.14 17.13
C ALA A 217 30.96 -1.63 17.41
N GLY A 218 31.06 -0.81 16.35
CA GLY A 218 31.12 0.65 16.45
C GLY A 218 29.77 1.33 16.72
N HIS A 219 28.66 0.68 16.37
CA HIS A 219 27.32 1.27 16.35
C HIS A 219 26.33 0.51 17.25
N ARG A 220 26.55 0.59 18.56
CA ARG A 220 25.72 -0.11 19.55
C ARG A 220 24.24 0.21 19.39
N GLY A 221 23.43 -0.82 19.20
CA GLY A 221 21.98 -0.72 19.03
C GLY A 221 21.51 -0.60 17.57
N ALA A 222 22.43 -0.57 16.60
CA ALA A 222 22.07 -0.75 15.20
C ALA A 222 21.35 -2.09 15.01
N LEU A 223 20.24 -2.06 14.29
CA LEU A 223 19.53 -3.26 13.84
C LEU A 223 20.08 -3.66 12.47
N TYR A 224 20.25 -4.95 12.24
CA TYR A 224 20.80 -5.46 10.98
C TYR A 224 20.08 -6.70 10.47
N ALA A 225 19.79 -6.69 9.17
CA ALA A 225 19.37 -7.83 8.37
C ALA A 225 20.43 -8.13 7.30
N HIS A 226 20.68 -9.41 7.04
CA HIS A 226 21.62 -9.83 6.01
C HIS A 226 20.87 -10.37 4.79
N THR A 227 21.27 -9.96 3.60
CA THR A 227 20.69 -10.49 2.36
C THR A 227 21.45 -11.75 1.94
N LEU A 228 20.71 -12.80 1.58
CA LEU A 228 21.25 -14.09 1.20
C LEU A 228 20.73 -14.54 -0.17
N ASP A 229 21.64 -15.16 -0.91
CA ASP A 229 21.40 -15.95 -2.12
C ASP A 229 22.31 -17.20 -2.10
N ASP A 230 22.28 -17.99 -3.16
CA ASP A 230 23.08 -19.20 -3.27
C ASP A 230 24.60 -18.93 -3.27
N ASP A 231 25.03 -17.75 -3.73
CA ASP A 231 26.44 -17.37 -3.85
C ASP A 231 27.05 -17.04 -2.48
N ASN A 232 26.27 -16.44 -1.57
CA ASN A 232 26.77 -15.96 -0.28
C ASN A 232 26.24 -16.72 0.95
N ARG A 233 25.47 -17.80 0.77
CA ARG A 233 24.84 -18.57 1.88
C ARG A 233 25.79 -19.01 2.99
N GLY A 234 27.09 -19.17 2.70
CA GLY A 234 28.14 -19.49 3.70
C GLY A 234 28.35 -18.42 4.77
N ALA A 235 27.85 -17.20 4.56
CA ALA A 235 27.87 -16.12 5.55
C ALA A 235 27.18 -16.53 6.86
N VAL A 236 26.17 -17.43 6.80
CA VAL A 236 25.44 -17.92 7.98
C VAL A 236 26.39 -18.59 8.97
N GLU A 237 27.28 -19.45 8.49
CA GLU A 237 28.30 -20.10 9.31
C GLU A 237 29.35 -19.09 9.79
N GLU A 238 29.75 -18.14 8.93
CA GLU A 238 30.72 -17.10 9.28
C GLU A 238 30.24 -16.18 10.41
N PHE A 239 28.93 -15.85 10.47
CA PHE A 239 28.32 -15.08 11.56
C PHE A 239 28.41 -15.81 12.92
N GLY A 240 28.51 -17.14 12.94
CA GLY A 240 28.67 -17.93 14.16
C GLY A 240 27.58 -17.61 15.19
N PRO A 241 27.89 -17.32 16.47
CA PRO A 241 26.88 -17.00 17.48
C PRO A 241 26.24 -15.61 17.31
N ASP A 242 26.87 -14.69 16.60
CA ASP A 242 26.43 -13.30 16.44
C ASP A 242 25.53 -13.12 15.23
N GLN A 243 24.48 -13.93 15.16
CA GLN A 243 23.55 -13.99 14.03
C GLN A 243 22.75 -12.67 13.87
N PRO A 244 22.54 -12.18 12.62
CA PRO A 244 21.63 -11.09 12.29
C PRO A 244 20.22 -11.25 12.87
N LEU A 245 19.47 -10.15 12.92
CA LEU A 245 18.08 -10.19 13.37
C LEU A 245 17.16 -10.86 12.35
N ALA A 246 17.46 -10.69 11.07
CA ALA A 246 16.74 -11.26 9.96
C ALA A 246 17.68 -11.60 8.80
N TYR A 247 17.24 -12.53 7.98
CA TYR A 247 17.83 -12.90 6.71
C TYR A 247 16.81 -12.65 5.61
N GLU A 248 17.10 -11.72 4.71
CA GLU A 248 16.35 -11.55 3.47
C GLU A 248 16.86 -12.54 2.44
N VAL A 249 16.05 -13.52 2.10
CA VAL A 249 16.43 -14.64 1.25
C VAL A 249 15.82 -14.45 -0.11
N GLY A 250 16.67 -14.27 -1.13
CA GLY A 250 16.28 -14.26 -2.53
C GLY A 250 16.56 -15.60 -3.20
N PHE A 251 15.64 -16.09 -4.01
CA PHE A 251 15.78 -17.30 -4.81
C PHE A 251 14.91 -17.20 -6.07
N ASP A 252 15.48 -17.57 -7.22
CA ASP A 252 14.79 -17.52 -8.51
C ASP A 252 14.20 -18.90 -8.90
N LYS A 253 14.65 -19.97 -8.24
CA LYS A 253 14.13 -21.33 -8.44
C LYS A 253 13.76 -22.00 -7.14
N THR A 254 12.80 -22.92 -7.23
CA THR A 254 12.34 -23.68 -6.06
C THR A 254 13.38 -24.67 -5.54
N ASP A 255 14.40 -25.02 -6.33
CA ASP A 255 15.48 -25.94 -5.99
C ASP A 255 16.82 -25.25 -5.64
N ASP A 256 16.83 -23.91 -5.54
CA ASP A 256 17.98 -23.16 -5.01
C ASP A 256 18.30 -23.61 -3.58
N ALA A 257 19.59 -23.63 -3.24
CA ALA A 257 20.04 -24.14 -1.95
C ALA A 257 19.54 -23.29 -0.77
N VAL A 258 19.38 -21.98 -0.96
CA VAL A 258 18.78 -21.09 0.04
C VAL A 258 17.27 -21.23 0.19
N ALA A 259 16.60 -21.85 -0.79
CA ALA A 259 15.16 -22.16 -0.73
C ALA A 259 14.87 -23.49 -0.01
N ASP A 260 15.91 -24.28 0.31
CA ASP A 260 15.78 -25.57 0.99
C ASP A 260 15.09 -25.44 2.37
N PRO A 261 14.02 -26.22 2.65
CA PRO A 261 13.30 -26.13 3.92
C PRO A 261 14.16 -26.38 5.17
N ALA A 262 15.21 -27.21 5.09
CA ALA A 262 16.09 -27.44 6.23
C ALA A 262 17.06 -26.27 6.44
N PHE A 263 17.53 -25.61 5.38
CA PHE A 263 18.28 -24.36 5.46
C PHE A 263 17.44 -23.24 6.07
N LEU A 264 16.25 -22.98 5.53
CA LEU A 264 15.33 -21.97 6.06
C LEU A 264 14.92 -22.25 7.51
N GLY A 265 14.73 -23.53 7.86
CA GLY A 265 14.50 -23.95 9.24
C GLY A 265 15.64 -23.60 10.20
N ARG A 266 16.90 -23.70 9.75
CA ARG A 266 18.06 -23.25 10.54
C ARG A 266 18.08 -21.73 10.70
N LEU A 267 17.88 -20.98 9.62
CA LEU A 267 17.82 -19.51 9.68
C LEU A 267 16.75 -19.05 10.67
N ARG A 268 15.57 -19.67 10.62
CA ARG A 268 14.45 -19.33 11.51
C ARG A 268 14.73 -19.62 12.99
N SER A 269 15.67 -20.52 13.29
CA SER A 269 16.08 -20.80 14.68
C SER A 269 16.98 -19.72 15.27
N THR A 270 17.64 -18.92 14.44
CA THR A 270 18.58 -17.88 14.87
C THR A 270 18.14 -16.46 14.52
N GLY A 271 17.23 -16.27 13.55
CA GLY A 271 16.73 -14.97 13.12
C GLY A 271 15.37 -15.09 12.42
N ARG A 272 14.92 -14.01 11.80
CA ARG A 272 13.73 -13.99 10.94
C ARG A 272 14.07 -14.40 9.51
N VAL A 273 13.15 -15.10 8.85
CA VAL A 273 13.20 -15.40 7.42
C VAL A 273 12.31 -14.38 6.71
N TRP A 274 12.97 -13.48 6.00
CA TRP A 274 12.36 -12.43 5.20
C TRP A 274 12.36 -12.88 3.74
N ILE A 275 11.19 -12.87 3.10
CA ILE A 275 11.04 -13.16 1.67
C ILE A 275 10.30 -12.02 0.98
N ASN A 276 10.74 -11.70 -0.23
CA ASN A 276 10.22 -10.65 -1.08
C ASN A 276 9.15 -11.22 -2.02
N SER A 277 8.02 -10.53 -2.22
CA SER A 277 6.92 -10.98 -3.09
C SER A 277 6.58 -10.03 -4.24
N MET A 278 7.46 -9.07 -4.57
CA MET A 278 7.11 -8.04 -5.56
C MET A 278 7.27 -8.51 -7.01
N GLU A 279 8.26 -9.37 -7.29
CA GLU A 279 8.67 -9.74 -8.66
C GLU A 279 9.01 -11.24 -8.72
N ASP A 280 8.91 -11.86 -9.90
CA ASP A 280 9.03 -13.32 -10.07
C ASP A 280 10.38 -13.88 -9.59
N ASP A 281 11.48 -13.20 -9.92
CA ASP A 281 12.84 -13.69 -9.68
C ASP A 281 13.29 -13.56 -8.21
N LEU A 282 12.45 -13.01 -7.33
CA LEU A 282 12.79 -12.79 -5.92
C LEU A 282 12.36 -13.95 -5.01
N ALA A 283 11.39 -14.76 -5.46
CA ALA A 283 10.88 -15.89 -4.71
C ALA A 283 10.25 -16.96 -5.62
N ALA A 284 10.90 -17.30 -6.74
CA ALA A 284 10.49 -18.33 -7.69
C ALA A 284 9.01 -18.24 -8.15
N GLY A 285 8.55 -17.02 -8.49
CA GLY A 285 7.18 -16.75 -8.95
C GLY A 285 6.12 -16.67 -7.83
N HIS A 286 6.52 -16.69 -6.55
CA HIS A 286 5.61 -16.53 -5.42
C HIS A 286 5.33 -15.06 -5.09
N THR A 287 4.62 -14.38 -5.99
CA THR A 287 4.46 -12.92 -5.97
C THR A 287 3.14 -12.44 -5.33
N ASP A 288 3.02 -11.13 -5.17
CA ASP A 288 1.80 -10.42 -4.79
C ASP A 288 0.68 -10.71 -5.81
N GLU A 289 0.94 -10.56 -7.10
CA GLU A 289 -0.08 -10.75 -8.14
C GLU A 289 -0.51 -12.23 -8.25
N ALA A 290 0.42 -13.19 -8.11
CA ALA A 290 0.08 -14.61 -8.01
C ALA A 290 -0.84 -14.88 -6.81
N SER A 291 -0.63 -14.18 -5.69
CA SER A 291 -1.46 -14.26 -4.48
C SER A 291 -2.87 -13.75 -4.69
N LEU A 292 -3.05 -12.71 -5.50
CA LEU A 292 -4.36 -12.13 -5.82
C LEU A 292 -5.23 -13.05 -6.69
N ILE A 293 -4.61 -13.97 -7.44
CA ILE A 293 -5.32 -15.02 -8.19
C ILE A 293 -5.65 -16.20 -7.28
N ASP A 294 -4.62 -16.76 -6.65
CA ASP A 294 -4.75 -17.85 -5.68
C ASP A 294 -3.68 -17.65 -4.60
N PRO A 295 -4.06 -17.34 -3.34
CA PRO A 295 -3.09 -17.16 -2.27
C PRO A 295 -2.16 -18.36 -2.07
N ALA A 296 -2.58 -19.57 -2.45
CA ALA A 296 -1.71 -20.74 -2.36
C ALA A 296 -0.51 -20.70 -3.33
N ARG A 297 -0.58 -19.90 -4.41
CA ARG A 297 0.49 -19.70 -5.40
C ARG A 297 1.52 -18.66 -5.00
N GLY A 298 1.18 -17.70 -4.14
CA GLY A 298 2.09 -16.65 -3.68
C GLY A 298 2.32 -16.70 -2.16
N TRP A 299 1.79 -15.74 -1.40
CA TRP A 299 1.99 -15.58 0.04
C TRP A 299 1.72 -16.86 0.85
N GLY A 300 0.71 -17.64 0.48
CA GLY A 300 0.41 -18.92 1.13
C GLY A 300 1.47 -19.99 0.91
N ALA A 301 2.21 -19.96 -0.19
CA ALA A 301 3.41 -20.78 -0.37
C ALA A 301 4.57 -20.23 0.48
N LEU A 302 4.80 -18.91 0.47
CA LEU A 302 5.84 -18.26 1.27
C LEU A 302 5.74 -18.60 2.77
N LEU A 303 4.52 -18.55 3.33
CA LEU A 303 4.30 -18.85 4.74
C LEU A 303 4.35 -20.36 5.06
N ARG A 304 3.76 -21.21 4.21
CA ARG A 304 3.57 -22.64 4.52
C ARG A 304 4.74 -23.51 4.07
N THR A 305 5.34 -23.21 2.94
CA THR A 305 6.46 -23.96 2.37
C THR A 305 7.78 -23.38 2.84
N TYR A 306 8.00 -22.08 2.60
CA TYR A 306 9.27 -21.39 2.87
C TYR A 306 9.39 -20.82 4.28
N ARG A 307 8.31 -20.91 5.08
CA ARG A 307 8.29 -20.49 6.50
C ARG A 307 8.71 -19.03 6.70
N ALA A 308 8.43 -18.17 5.72
CA ALA A 308 8.61 -16.73 5.86
C ALA A 308 7.87 -16.23 7.12
N ASN A 309 8.54 -15.38 7.89
CA ASN A 309 7.92 -14.63 8.99
C ASN A 309 8.18 -13.13 8.89
N VAL A 310 8.73 -12.68 7.77
CA VAL A 310 8.69 -11.31 7.27
C VAL A 310 8.40 -11.39 5.76
N ILE A 311 7.43 -10.64 5.27
CA ILE A 311 7.13 -10.55 3.84
C ILE A 311 7.24 -9.09 3.42
N GLN A 312 8.06 -8.83 2.39
CA GLN A 312 8.09 -7.52 1.73
C GLN A 312 7.21 -7.55 0.47
N THR A 313 6.29 -6.60 0.38
CA THR A 313 5.20 -6.56 -0.61
C THR A 313 5.00 -5.16 -1.18
N ASP A 314 4.46 -5.10 -2.39
CA ASP A 314 3.92 -3.90 -3.04
C ASP A 314 2.40 -3.72 -2.78
N ASP A 315 1.72 -4.67 -2.13
CA ASP A 315 0.28 -4.63 -1.84
C ASP A 315 -0.01 -4.92 -0.35
N VAL A 316 0.33 -3.94 0.50
CA VAL A 316 0.19 -4.01 1.97
C VAL A 316 -1.24 -4.37 2.38
N GLU A 317 -2.25 -3.71 1.78
CA GLU A 317 -3.64 -3.93 2.15
C GLU A 317 -4.09 -5.37 1.88
N ALA A 318 -3.75 -5.90 0.70
CA ALA A 318 -4.12 -7.26 0.34
C ALA A 318 -3.35 -8.31 1.16
N LEU A 319 -2.08 -8.07 1.48
CA LEU A 319 -1.32 -8.96 2.36
C LEU A 319 -1.90 -8.96 3.78
N GLU A 320 -2.22 -7.80 4.35
CA GLU A 320 -2.84 -7.70 5.68
C GLU A 320 -4.23 -8.36 5.70
N GLU A 321 -5.04 -8.21 4.65
CA GLU A 321 -6.31 -8.96 4.51
C GLU A 321 -6.06 -10.48 4.49
N TYR A 322 -5.04 -10.91 3.76
CA TYR A 322 -4.66 -12.32 3.68
C TYR A 322 -4.20 -12.87 5.03
N LEU A 323 -3.34 -12.16 5.75
CA LEU A 323 -2.89 -12.57 7.08
C LEU A 323 -4.04 -12.64 8.08
N ALA A 324 -5.03 -11.75 7.97
CA ALA A 324 -6.19 -11.73 8.86
C ALA A 324 -7.24 -12.79 8.52
N THR A 325 -7.42 -13.15 7.25
CA THR A 325 -8.59 -13.92 6.79
C THR A 325 -8.28 -15.17 5.97
N GLY A 326 -7.04 -15.33 5.52
CA GLY A 326 -6.62 -16.34 4.56
C GLY A 326 -7.08 -16.09 3.12
N ARG A 327 -7.61 -14.89 2.81
CA ARG A 327 -8.10 -14.51 1.47
C ARG A 327 -7.34 -13.28 0.96
N ALA A 328 -7.00 -13.27 -0.32
CA ALA A 328 -6.44 -12.10 -1.01
C ALA A 328 -7.34 -11.71 -2.18
N GLY A 329 -7.28 -10.44 -2.59
CA GLY A 329 -7.98 -9.95 -3.78
C GLY A 329 -9.50 -10.07 -3.70
N ALA A 330 -10.08 -9.90 -2.50
CA ALA A 330 -11.47 -10.22 -2.21
C ALA A 330 -12.45 -9.62 -3.24
N VAL A 331 -13.26 -10.49 -3.84
CA VAL A 331 -14.34 -10.08 -4.72
C VAL A 331 -15.48 -9.56 -3.85
N PRO A 332 -15.93 -8.30 -4.01
CA PRO A 332 -17.02 -7.75 -3.22
C PRO A 332 -18.25 -8.66 -3.24
N ARG A 333 -18.94 -8.78 -2.10
CA ARG A 333 -20.08 -9.69 -1.97
C ARG A 333 -21.12 -9.47 -3.08
N GLY A 334 -21.33 -10.50 -3.90
CA GLY A 334 -22.30 -10.48 -5.00
C GLY A 334 -21.78 -9.84 -6.30
N ALA A 335 -20.52 -9.43 -6.34
CA ALA A 335 -19.83 -9.08 -7.57
C ALA A 335 -19.47 -10.34 -8.38
N VAL A 336 -19.26 -10.15 -9.68
CA VAL A 336 -18.80 -11.17 -10.62
C VAL A 336 -17.48 -10.70 -11.19
N ARG A 337 -16.42 -11.50 -11.08
CA ARG A 337 -15.12 -11.24 -11.70
C ARG A 337 -14.88 -12.26 -12.81
N VAL A 338 -14.30 -11.81 -13.91
CA VAL A 338 -13.81 -12.66 -15.00
C VAL A 338 -12.43 -12.18 -15.41
N GLN A 339 -11.46 -13.10 -15.44
CA GLN A 339 -10.09 -12.78 -15.85
C GLN A 339 -10.04 -12.42 -17.34
N GLY A 340 -9.08 -11.61 -17.74
CA GLY A 340 -8.92 -11.07 -19.09
C GLY A 340 -8.67 -12.17 -20.11
N GLU A 341 -7.77 -13.10 -19.76
CA GLU A 341 -7.39 -14.31 -20.50
C GLU A 341 -8.49 -15.39 -20.48
N ALA A 342 -9.48 -15.26 -19.60
CA ALA A 342 -10.64 -16.14 -19.52
C ALA A 342 -11.80 -15.69 -20.44
N TYR A 343 -11.48 -15.19 -21.64
CA TYR A 343 -12.47 -14.87 -22.67
C TYR A 343 -13.21 -16.14 -23.17
N ALA A 344 -14.31 -16.00 -23.89
CA ALA A 344 -15.10 -17.15 -24.34
C ALA A 344 -14.29 -18.07 -25.28
N GLU A 345 -14.74 -19.31 -25.45
CA GLU A 345 -14.21 -20.20 -26.49
C GLU A 345 -14.94 -19.98 -27.82
N GLY A 346 -14.29 -20.31 -28.93
CA GLY A 346 -14.90 -20.23 -30.26
C GLY A 346 -13.98 -19.70 -31.36
N GLY A 347 -12.78 -19.26 -31.01
CA GLY A 347 -11.78 -18.74 -31.95
C GLY A 347 -12.05 -17.33 -32.48
N GLU A 348 -11.18 -16.92 -33.38
CA GLU A 348 -11.16 -15.64 -34.08
C GLU A 348 -12.50 -15.37 -34.80
N GLY A 349 -13.02 -14.14 -34.69
CA GLY A 349 -14.29 -13.70 -35.27
C GLY A 349 -15.54 -14.18 -34.53
N VAL A 350 -15.41 -15.10 -33.56
CA VAL A 350 -16.53 -15.61 -32.74
C VAL A 350 -16.38 -15.16 -31.28
N ALA A 351 -15.26 -15.52 -30.66
CA ALA A 351 -15.02 -15.28 -29.23
C ALA A 351 -14.13 -14.06 -28.98
N TYR A 352 -13.22 -13.78 -29.90
CA TYR A 352 -12.35 -12.61 -29.89
C TYR A 352 -12.09 -12.12 -31.32
N HIS A 353 -11.50 -10.94 -31.43
CA HIS A 353 -10.77 -10.48 -32.62
C HIS A 353 -9.50 -9.80 -32.15
N ASP A 354 -8.37 -10.32 -32.61
CA ASP A 354 -7.07 -9.70 -32.47
C ASP A 354 -6.61 -9.11 -33.81
N THR A 355 -5.88 -8.00 -33.77
CA THR A 355 -5.34 -7.35 -34.98
C THR A 355 -4.10 -8.06 -35.52
N ASP A 356 -3.45 -8.90 -34.72
CA ASP A 356 -2.49 -9.88 -35.18
C ASP A 356 -3.01 -11.32 -35.02
N ALA A 357 -2.42 -12.24 -35.78
CA ALA A 357 -2.83 -13.64 -35.77
C ALA A 357 -2.04 -14.49 -34.77
N ASP A 358 -1.00 -13.90 -34.17
CA ASP A 358 -0.03 -14.60 -33.34
C ASP A 358 -0.06 -14.00 -31.94
N ASN A 359 -0.27 -14.82 -30.91
CA ASN A 359 -0.02 -14.39 -29.54
C ASN A 359 1.49 -14.09 -29.38
N ARG A 360 1.82 -12.83 -29.15
CA ARG A 360 3.19 -12.34 -28.92
C ARG A 360 3.54 -12.24 -27.44
N GLY A 361 2.58 -12.48 -26.55
CA GLY A 361 2.78 -12.40 -25.11
C GLY A 361 3.65 -13.54 -24.58
N ASP A 362 4.23 -13.33 -23.41
CA ASP A 362 5.09 -14.27 -22.69
C ASP A 362 4.32 -15.17 -21.70
N GLY A 363 3.00 -15.01 -21.63
CA GLY A 363 2.12 -15.70 -20.69
C GLY A 363 1.41 -16.93 -21.29
N PRO A 364 0.53 -17.57 -20.48
CA PRO A 364 -0.16 -18.81 -20.84
C PRO A 364 -1.36 -18.56 -21.78
N GLY A 365 -1.09 -18.13 -23.01
CA GLY A 365 -2.12 -17.98 -24.05
C GLY A 365 -2.71 -19.33 -24.50
N ARG A 366 -3.88 -19.28 -25.13
CA ARG A 366 -4.53 -20.49 -25.66
C ARG A 366 -3.84 -20.99 -26.92
N PRO A 367 -3.55 -22.31 -27.03
CA PRO A 367 -2.89 -22.85 -28.21
C PRO A 367 -3.66 -22.55 -29.51
N GLY A 368 -3.01 -21.90 -30.47
CA GLY A 368 -3.57 -21.59 -31.78
C GLY A 368 -4.50 -20.37 -31.81
N GLU A 369 -4.60 -19.60 -30.72
CA GLU A 369 -5.34 -18.33 -30.69
C GLU A 369 -4.37 -17.14 -30.67
N GLY A 370 -4.77 -16.03 -31.29
CA GLY A 370 -3.94 -14.84 -31.51
C GLY A 370 -3.90 -13.85 -30.34
N VAL A 371 -4.77 -14.01 -29.33
CA VAL A 371 -4.85 -13.04 -28.22
C VAL A 371 -3.52 -12.98 -27.45
N ASP A 372 -2.95 -11.78 -27.39
CA ASP A 372 -1.75 -11.45 -26.64
C ASP A 372 -1.96 -11.65 -25.12
N VAL A 373 -1.42 -12.73 -24.55
CA VAL A 373 -1.49 -13.02 -23.10
C VAL A 373 -0.09 -12.96 -22.49
N CYS A 374 0.08 -12.10 -21.49
CA CYS A 374 1.37 -11.89 -20.80
C CYS A 374 1.31 -12.36 -19.35
N ASP A 375 2.47 -12.70 -18.79
CA ASP A 375 2.67 -12.91 -17.36
C ASP A 375 3.49 -11.75 -16.77
N HIS A 376 2.85 -10.90 -15.97
CA HIS A 376 3.47 -9.75 -15.34
C HIS A 376 3.62 -10.00 -13.85
N ASP A 377 4.66 -10.75 -13.47
CA ASP A 377 4.96 -11.13 -12.09
C ASP A 377 3.80 -11.91 -11.44
N GLY A 378 3.16 -12.84 -12.15
CA GLY A 378 2.02 -13.60 -11.69
C GLY A 378 0.65 -12.99 -12.03
N ALA A 379 0.60 -11.74 -12.52
CA ALA A 379 -0.60 -11.17 -13.11
C ALA A 379 -0.74 -11.66 -14.56
N ILE A 380 -1.58 -12.68 -14.77
CA ILE A 380 -1.92 -13.16 -16.11
C ILE A 380 -2.93 -12.20 -16.73
N ALA A 381 -2.55 -11.55 -17.82
CA ALA A 381 -3.35 -10.49 -18.41
C ALA A 381 -3.36 -10.54 -19.93
N VAL A 382 -4.41 -9.99 -20.53
CA VAL A 382 -4.39 -9.66 -21.96
C VAL A 382 -3.57 -8.39 -22.13
N CYS A 383 -2.47 -8.48 -22.87
CA CYS A 383 -1.53 -7.39 -23.07
C CYS A 383 -1.66 -6.77 -24.45
N TRP A 384 -1.08 -5.57 -24.60
CA TRP A 384 -1.02 -4.84 -25.87
C TRP A 384 -2.36 -4.68 -26.59
N MET A 385 -3.41 -4.38 -25.83
CA MET A 385 -4.73 -4.06 -26.37
C MET A 385 -4.63 -2.96 -27.45
N ARG A 386 -5.16 -3.19 -28.66
CA ARG A 386 -5.15 -2.27 -29.82
C ARG A 386 -6.54 -1.88 -30.32
N GLY A 387 -6.63 -0.76 -31.02
CA GLY A 387 -7.88 -0.34 -31.67
C GLY A 387 -8.43 -1.42 -32.60
N SER A 388 -9.75 -1.54 -32.68
CA SER A 388 -10.50 -2.59 -33.39
C SER A 388 -10.61 -3.95 -32.70
N GLU A 389 -9.78 -4.26 -31.70
CA GLU A 389 -9.84 -5.55 -31.00
C GLU A 389 -11.07 -5.68 -30.11
N TRP A 390 -11.49 -6.92 -29.87
CA TRP A 390 -12.57 -7.22 -28.94
C TRP A 390 -12.48 -8.62 -28.37
N LEU A 391 -12.98 -8.77 -27.14
CA LEU A 391 -13.05 -10.02 -26.39
C LEU A 391 -14.47 -10.21 -25.89
N THR A 392 -14.97 -11.44 -25.94
CA THR A 392 -16.25 -11.79 -25.31
C THR A 392 -16.01 -12.63 -24.07
N TYR A 393 -16.88 -12.49 -23.07
CA TYR A 393 -16.77 -13.17 -21.79
C TYR A 393 -18.13 -13.77 -21.42
N GLN A 394 -18.10 -14.93 -20.78
CA GLN A 394 -19.29 -15.52 -20.17
C GLN A 394 -19.30 -15.19 -18.68
N VAL A 395 -20.35 -14.54 -18.20
CA VAL A 395 -20.48 -14.14 -16.79
C VAL A 395 -21.75 -14.74 -16.19
N ASP A 396 -21.60 -15.42 -15.05
CA ASP A 396 -22.70 -16.03 -14.31
C ASP A 396 -23.20 -15.12 -13.19
N VAL A 397 -24.41 -14.60 -13.36
CA VAL A 397 -25.01 -13.65 -12.43
C VAL A 397 -25.94 -14.39 -11.47
N ALA A 398 -25.51 -14.53 -10.22
CA ALA A 398 -26.30 -15.23 -9.20
C ALA A 398 -27.54 -14.46 -8.74
N ARG A 399 -27.50 -13.12 -8.74
CA ARG A 399 -28.60 -12.26 -8.27
C ARG A 399 -28.96 -11.24 -9.35
N PRO A 400 -30.24 -11.11 -9.72
CA PRO A 400 -30.63 -10.10 -10.69
C PRO A 400 -30.40 -8.71 -10.11
N GLY A 401 -29.90 -7.77 -10.92
CA GLY A 401 -29.59 -6.43 -10.41
C GLY A 401 -29.00 -5.47 -11.43
N ARG A 402 -28.60 -4.30 -10.91
CA ARG A 402 -27.78 -3.34 -11.64
C ARG A 402 -26.33 -3.51 -11.19
N TYR A 403 -25.44 -3.63 -12.15
CA TYR A 403 -24.02 -3.87 -11.93
C TYR A 403 -23.21 -2.76 -12.57
N THR A 404 -22.29 -2.15 -11.82
CA THR A 404 -21.27 -1.28 -12.39
C THR A 404 -20.10 -2.09 -12.91
N VAL A 405 -19.54 -1.68 -14.05
CA VAL A 405 -18.36 -2.32 -14.61
C VAL A 405 -17.11 -1.64 -14.07
N ALA A 406 -16.15 -2.41 -13.61
CA ALA A 406 -14.79 -2.03 -13.34
C ALA A 406 -13.84 -2.93 -14.14
N ALA A 407 -12.65 -2.44 -14.44
CA ALA A 407 -11.58 -3.20 -15.06
C ALA A 407 -10.30 -3.01 -14.26
N ARG A 408 -9.59 -4.09 -13.93
CA ARG A 408 -8.22 -4.02 -13.42
C ARG A 408 -7.28 -3.99 -14.61
N VAL A 409 -6.52 -2.91 -14.69
CA VAL A 409 -5.78 -2.53 -15.90
C VAL A 409 -4.43 -1.94 -15.54
N SER A 410 -3.49 -1.96 -16.48
CA SER A 410 -2.20 -1.28 -16.34
C SER A 410 -1.80 -0.51 -17.59
N SER A 411 -1.14 0.64 -17.42
CA SER A 411 -0.55 1.44 -18.50
C SER A 411 0.39 2.52 -17.95
N PRO A 412 1.59 2.71 -18.52
CA PRO A 412 2.43 3.87 -18.21
C PRO A 412 2.03 5.13 -18.99
N TYR A 413 0.96 5.11 -19.80
CA TYR A 413 0.63 6.19 -20.73
C TYR A 413 -0.62 7.00 -20.33
N SER A 414 -0.67 8.26 -20.74
CA SER A 414 -1.82 9.17 -20.58
C SER A 414 -2.03 10.02 -21.85
N PRO A 415 -3.16 9.85 -22.56
CA PRO A 415 -4.20 8.84 -22.35
C PRO A 415 -3.69 7.41 -22.64
N ALA A 416 -4.15 6.43 -21.88
CA ALA A 416 -3.80 5.02 -22.12
C ALA A 416 -4.65 4.38 -23.22
N GLY A 417 -5.91 4.80 -23.34
CA GLY A 417 -6.88 4.21 -24.26
C GLY A 417 -8.29 4.25 -23.68
N SER A 418 -9.20 3.51 -24.30
CA SER A 418 -10.57 3.34 -23.81
C SER A 418 -11.21 2.07 -24.33
N TYR A 419 -12.18 1.54 -23.58
CA TYR A 419 -12.96 0.38 -23.97
C TYR A 419 -14.46 0.65 -23.91
N ARG A 420 -15.24 -0.19 -24.60
CA ARG A 420 -16.71 -0.21 -24.53
C ARG A 420 -17.18 -1.57 -24.08
N ILE A 421 -18.36 -1.59 -23.48
CA ILE A 421 -19.00 -2.81 -22.98
C ILE A 421 -20.37 -2.98 -23.64
N ALA A 422 -20.63 -4.16 -24.19
CA ALA A 422 -21.94 -4.57 -24.70
C ALA A 422 -22.43 -5.85 -24.00
N LEU A 423 -23.75 -5.99 -23.89
CA LEU A 423 -24.41 -7.22 -23.42
C LEU A 423 -24.96 -7.97 -24.64
N GLY A 424 -24.44 -9.17 -24.90
CA GLY A 424 -24.75 -9.96 -26.09
C GLY A 424 -24.46 -9.17 -27.37
N ARG A 425 -25.44 -9.14 -28.29
CA ARG A 425 -25.40 -8.34 -29.53
C ARG A 425 -26.02 -6.94 -29.37
N GLY A 426 -26.24 -6.49 -28.13
CA GLY A 426 -26.79 -5.17 -27.85
C GLY A 426 -25.83 -4.04 -28.22
N ALA A 427 -26.35 -2.81 -28.22
CA ALA A 427 -25.53 -1.62 -28.45
C ALA A 427 -24.44 -1.49 -27.36
N PRO A 428 -23.19 -1.15 -27.74
CA PRO A 428 -22.14 -0.92 -26.77
C PRO A 428 -22.40 0.35 -25.95
N SER A 429 -21.79 0.41 -24.76
CA SER A 429 -21.76 1.61 -23.94
C SER A 429 -21.06 2.79 -24.66
N GLY A 430 -21.14 3.97 -24.05
CA GLY A 430 -20.14 5.01 -24.31
C GLY A 430 -18.72 4.52 -23.94
N PRO A 431 -17.66 5.17 -24.46
CA PRO A 431 -16.29 4.79 -24.16
C PRO A 431 -15.98 5.01 -22.67
N VAL A 432 -15.25 4.06 -22.09
CA VAL A 432 -14.70 4.09 -20.74
C VAL A 432 -13.21 4.33 -20.88
N ALA A 433 -12.74 5.50 -20.45
CA ALA A 433 -11.32 5.82 -20.46
C ALA A 433 -10.54 4.93 -19.50
N VAL A 434 -9.37 4.49 -19.94
CA VAL A 434 -8.36 3.84 -19.11
C VAL A 434 -7.37 4.90 -18.64
N GLY A 435 -7.22 5.01 -17.32
CA GLY A 435 -6.27 5.91 -16.67
C GLY A 435 -4.87 5.31 -16.57
N ILE A 436 -3.88 6.18 -16.46
CA ILE A 436 -2.47 5.81 -16.23
C ILE A 436 -2.29 5.16 -14.86
N THR A 437 -1.53 4.08 -14.83
CA THR A 437 -1.11 3.36 -13.61
C THR A 437 0.40 3.36 -13.42
N THR A 438 1.13 4.10 -14.26
CA THR A 438 2.57 4.44 -14.13
C THR A 438 3.56 3.34 -14.55
N ALA A 439 3.12 2.10 -14.73
CA ALA A 439 3.92 1.01 -15.30
C ALA A 439 3.02 -0.04 -15.99
N HIS A 440 3.62 -0.88 -16.86
CA HIS A 440 2.91 -2.03 -17.45
C HIS A 440 2.59 -3.14 -16.45
N ARG A 441 3.31 -3.17 -15.31
CA ARG A 441 3.15 -4.15 -14.24
C ARG A 441 2.42 -3.59 -13.01
N ALA A 442 2.15 -2.28 -13.00
CA ALA A 442 1.38 -1.64 -11.93
C ALA A 442 -0.11 -1.67 -12.27
N TYR A 443 -0.83 -2.68 -11.81
CA TYR A 443 -2.26 -2.81 -12.06
C TYR A 443 -3.11 -2.07 -11.02
N GLU A 444 -4.15 -1.38 -11.50
CA GLU A 444 -5.13 -0.69 -10.66
C GLU A 444 -6.57 -1.06 -11.08
N LEU A 445 -7.47 -1.28 -10.11
CA LEU A 445 -8.90 -1.48 -10.38
C LEU A 445 -9.59 -0.13 -10.65
N GLN A 446 -9.94 0.13 -11.91
CA GLN A 446 -10.59 1.36 -12.34
C GLN A 446 -12.09 1.16 -12.53
N ARG A 447 -12.90 1.93 -11.79
CA ARG A 447 -14.36 1.85 -11.81
C ARG A 447 -14.95 2.78 -12.86
N SER A 448 -15.79 2.22 -13.75
CA SER A 448 -16.50 3.00 -14.77
C SER A 448 -17.86 3.51 -14.27
N ARG A 449 -18.49 4.38 -15.07
CA ARG A 449 -19.90 4.78 -14.87
C ARG A 449 -20.88 3.84 -15.60
N VAL A 450 -20.40 2.89 -16.38
CA VAL A 450 -21.24 1.95 -17.13
C VAL A 450 -22.00 1.08 -16.15
N THR A 451 -23.32 1.01 -16.32
CA THR A 451 -24.20 0.20 -15.51
C THR A 451 -24.97 -0.77 -16.39
N LEU A 452 -24.82 -2.07 -16.15
CA LEU A 452 -25.54 -3.14 -16.81
C LEU A 452 -26.73 -3.58 -15.96
N ARG A 453 -27.86 -3.88 -16.59
CA ARG A 453 -28.99 -4.53 -15.92
C ARG A 453 -28.92 -6.01 -16.28
N LEU A 454 -28.60 -6.85 -15.31
CA LEU A 454 -28.36 -8.27 -15.52
C LEU A 454 -29.41 -9.08 -14.76
N PRO A 455 -30.27 -9.85 -15.46
CA PRO A 455 -31.05 -10.93 -14.84
C PRO A 455 -30.16 -11.98 -14.18
N ARG A 456 -30.73 -12.84 -13.34
CA ARG A 456 -30.03 -14.05 -12.89
C ARG A 456 -29.80 -14.96 -14.09
N GLY A 457 -28.61 -15.55 -14.18
CA GLY A 457 -28.24 -16.48 -15.24
C GLY A 457 -26.93 -16.12 -15.91
N ARG A 458 -26.61 -16.86 -16.97
CA ARG A 458 -25.41 -16.68 -17.78
C ARG A 458 -25.63 -15.59 -18.82
N HIS A 459 -24.66 -14.69 -18.96
CA HIS A 459 -24.70 -13.60 -19.94
C HIS A 459 -23.39 -13.51 -20.71
N THR A 460 -23.47 -13.10 -21.97
CA THR A 460 -22.29 -12.76 -22.76
C THR A 460 -22.00 -11.27 -22.66
N LEU A 461 -20.81 -10.93 -22.18
CA LEU A 461 -20.29 -9.57 -22.15
C LEU A 461 -19.31 -9.42 -23.32
N ARG A 462 -19.32 -8.30 -24.03
CA ARG A 462 -18.27 -7.97 -25.01
C ARG A 462 -17.54 -6.72 -24.58
N LEU A 463 -16.22 -6.81 -24.49
CA LEU A 463 -15.31 -5.67 -24.41
C LEU A 463 -14.81 -5.37 -25.82
N SER A 464 -14.87 -4.12 -26.26
CA SER A 464 -14.39 -3.73 -27.60
C SER A 464 -13.67 -2.40 -27.57
N LEU A 465 -12.70 -2.24 -28.48
CA LEU A 465 -11.89 -1.05 -28.64
C LEU A 465 -12.28 -0.32 -29.92
N ASP A 466 -12.39 1.00 -29.85
CA ASP A 466 -12.81 1.81 -31.00
C ASP A 466 -11.78 1.67 -32.14
N GLU A 467 -12.27 1.57 -33.36
CA GLU A 467 -11.45 1.39 -34.57
C GLU A 467 -10.48 2.56 -34.74
N GLY A 468 -9.20 2.24 -34.99
CA GLY A 468 -8.14 3.24 -35.17
C GLY A 468 -7.82 4.07 -33.92
N ALA A 469 -8.39 3.74 -32.75
CA ALA A 469 -8.08 4.42 -31.51
C ALA A 469 -6.65 4.09 -31.03
N PHE A 470 -5.98 5.07 -30.43
CA PHE A 470 -4.76 4.81 -29.68
C PHE A 470 -5.09 3.99 -28.43
N GLN A 471 -4.42 2.86 -28.27
CA GLN A 471 -4.58 1.95 -27.15
C GLN A 471 -3.18 1.45 -26.76
N ASN A 472 -2.86 1.56 -25.48
CA ASN A 472 -1.62 1.06 -24.93
C ASN A 472 -1.82 0.76 -23.44
N TRP A 473 -2.55 -0.31 -23.17
CA TRP A 473 -2.89 -0.77 -21.82
C TRP A 473 -3.13 -2.28 -21.82
N ASN A 474 -3.05 -2.88 -20.63
CA ASN A 474 -3.28 -4.31 -20.42
C ASN A 474 -4.53 -4.51 -19.55
N LEU A 475 -5.24 -5.62 -19.77
CA LEU A 475 -6.43 -6.03 -19.02
C LEU A 475 -6.14 -7.28 -18.21
N ASP A 476 -6.12 -7.14 -16.88
CA ASP A 476 -6.05 -8.27 -15.95
C ASP A 476 -7.45 -8.88 -15.75
N TYR A 477 -8.45 -8.10 -15.31
CA TYR A 477 -9.81 -8.62 -15.19
C TYR A 477 -10.92 -7.59 -15.33
N LEU A 478 -12.12 -8.08 -15.63
CA LEU A 478 -13.37 -7.33 -15.51
C LEU A 478 -14.09 -7.70 -14.22
N GLN A 479 -14.64 -6.70 -13.53
CA GLN A 479 -15.43 -6.87 -12.32
C GLN A 479 -16.77 -6.14 -12.43
N LEU A 480 -17.85 -6.90 -12.26
CA LEU A 480 -19.22 -6.42 -12.20
C LEU A 480 -19.62 -6.26 -10.74
N GLU A 481 -19.67 -5.04 -10.24
CA GLU A 481 -20.01 -4.74 -8.84
C GLU A 481 -21.51 -4.42 -8.69
N PRO A 482 -22.26 -5.08 -7.80
CA PRO A 482 -23.68 -4.81 -7.62
C PRO A 482 -23.89 -3.41 -7.02
N ARG A 483 -24.75 -2.62 -7.66
CA ARG A 483 -25.26 -1.38 -7.06
C ARG A 483 -26.40 -1.71 -6.11
N TRP A 484 -26.05 -1.92 -4.84
CA TRP A 484 -27.04 -1.95 -3.78
C TRP A 484 -27.68 -0.57 -3.67
N ARG A 485 -29.00 -0.48 -3.85
CA ARG A 485 -29.71 0.69 -3.30
C ARG A 485 -29.53 0.61 -1.79
N PRO A 486 -29.18 1.69 -1.08
CA PRO A 486 -29.35 1.70 0.36
C PRO A 486 -30.81 1.36 0.60
N VAL A 487 -31.06 0.24 1.29
CA VAL A 487 -32.37 -0.03 1.86
C VAL A 487 -32.61 1.15 2.79
N ARG A 488 -33.57 2.02 2.45
CA ARG A 488 -34.11 2.94 3.47
C ARG A 488 -34.55 2.01 4.59
N ARG A 489 -33.86 2.06 5.74
CA ARG A 489 -34.44 1.53 6.97
C ARG A 489 -35.80 2.21 7.04
N ALA A 490 -36.86 1.41 7.14
CA ALA A 490 -38.15 1.97 7.53
C ALA A 490 -37.88 2.66 8.87
N ASP A 491 -37.96 3.99 8.87
CA ASP A 491 -37.85 4.77 10.08
C ASP A 491 -38.92 4.26 11.04
N GLY A 492 -38.49 3.57 12.10
CA GLY A 492 -39.27 3.50 13.33
C GLY A 492 -39.48 4.94 13.83
N PRO A 493 -40.57 5.23 14.53
CA PRO A 493 -40.97 6.60 14.79
C PRO A 493 -39.87 7.34 15.54
N SER A 494 -39.43 8.45 14.93
CA SER A 494 -38.53 9.43 15.54
C SER A 494 -39.14 9.95 16.84
N VAL A 495 -38.50 9.63 17.96
CA VAL A 495 -38.76 10.29 19.25
C VAL A 495 -38.02 11.64 19.22
N ALA A 496 -38.64 12.62 18.60
CA ALA A 496 -38.27 14.03 18.72
C ALA A 496 -39.49 14.88 18.35
N ASP A 497 -40.35 15.13 19.34
CA ASP A 497 -41.09 16.38 19.54
C ASP A 497 -42.09 16.19 20.69
N ALA A 498 -41.57 16.20 21.92
CA ALA A 498 -42.40 16.42 23.10
C ALA A 498 -42.42 17.92 23.40
N SER A 499 -43.33 18.64 22.73
CA SER A 499 -43.75 19.97 23.20
C SER A 499 -44.63 19.81 24.44
N PRO A 500 -44.40 20.55 25.54
CA PRO A 500 -45.26 20.47 26.72
C PRO A 500 -46.60 21.17 26.46
N ALA A 501 -47.70 20.48 26.76
CA ALA A 501 -49.03 21.04 26.74
C ALA A 501 -49.22 22.11 27.83
N PRO A 502 -50.00 23.18 27.60
CA PRO A 502 -50.22 24.24 28.58
C PRO A 502 -51.14 23.77 29.72
N PRO A 503 -51.04 24.37 30.92
CA PRO A 503 -51.83 23.97 32.07
C PRO A 503 -53.30 24.36 31.87
N LYS A 504 -54.20 23.39 32.05
CA LYS A 504 -55.61 23.67 32.33
C LYS A 504 -55.74 23.81 33.85
N GLY A 505 -56.17 24.98 34.32
CA GLY A 505 -56.82 25.13 35.62
C GLY A 505 -58.30 25.44 35.42
N PRO A 506 -59.04 25.77 36.49
CA PRO A 506 -58.83 25.42 37.90
C PRO A 506 -59.35 24.02 38.26
#